data_AF-A0A948FMX8-F1
#
_entry.id   AF-A0A948FMX8-F1
#
_cell.length_a   1.000
_cell.length_b   1.000
_cell.length_c   1.000
_cell.angle_alpha   90.00
_cell.angle_beta   90.00
_cell.angle_gamma   90.00
#
_symmetry.space_group_name_H-M   'P 1'
#
loop_
_entity.id
_entity.type
_entity.pdbx_description
1 polymer ?
#
loop_
_entity_poly.entity_id
_entity_poly.type
_entity_poly.pdbx_seq_one_letter_code
_entity_poly.pdbx_strand_id
1 'polypeptide(L)'
;MNPKTDFDIQTLSLGDSKFSTKLQLIKPKIKQIQYIGDINLLFQPILGIVGPRKSTDYGVQVLHKLFEKAKSYRMVTISGMAEGIDQLCHNLSIQHKIPTIAVLG
;
A
#
# COMPACT_ATOMS: atom_id res chain seq x y z
N MET A 1 -3.71 31.68 1.45
CA MET A 1 -4.14 30.92 2.64
C MET A 1 -3.76 29.47 2.41
N ASN A 2 -2.76 28.94 3.12
CA ASN A 2 -2.45 27.51 3.09
C ASN A 2 -3.57 26.77 3.84
N PRO A 3 -4.32 25.85 3.21
CA PRO A 3 -5.17 24.97 3.98
C PRO A 3 -4.23 24.02 4.74
N LYS A 4 -4.09 24.22 6.05
CA LYS A 4 -3.64 23.14 6.91
C LYS A 4 -4.75 22.10 6.86
N THR A 5 -4.62 21.11 5.99
CA THR A 5 -5.43 19.91 6.05
C THR A 5 -4.98 19.15 7.29
N ASP A 6 -5.75 19.23 8.37
CA ASP A 6 -5.57 18.36 9.54
C ASP A 6 -5.90 16.93 9.10
N PHE A 7 -4.86 16.14 8.86
CA PHE A 7 -5.03 14.71 8.60
C PHE A 7 -5.29 13.99 9.93
N ASP A 8 -6.31 13.13 9.96
CA ASP A 8 -6.58 12.24 11.10
C ASP A 8 -5.53 11.13 11.16
N ILE A 9 -4.34 11.46 11.68
CA ILE A 9 -3.24 10.53 11.84
C ILE A 9 -3.49 9.72 13.11
N GLN A 10 -3.67 8.42 12.93
CA GLN A 10 -3.86 7.48 14.01
C GLN A 10 -2.56 6.74 14.32
N THR A 11 -2.45 6.26 15.55
CA THR A 11 -1.30 5.47 16.02
C THR A 11 -1.75 4.05 16.32
N LEU A 12 -0.93 3.08 15.93
CA LEU A 12 -1.10 1.67 16.26
C LEU A 12 0.19 1.15 16.90
N SER A 13 0.08 0.59 18.10
CA SER A 13 1.21 0.14 18.90
C SER A 13 1.21 -1.37 19.07
N LEU A 14 2.41 -1.93 19.28
CA LEU A 14 2.57 -3.35 19.59
C LEU A 14 1.77 -3.70 20.86
N GLY A 15 0.84 -4.64 20.73
CA GLY A 15 -0.09 -5.03 21.80
C GLY A 15 -1.54 -4.65 21.50
N ASP A 16 -1.78 -3.72 20.57
CA ASP A 16 -3.12 -3.43 20.08
C ASP A 16 -3.70 -4.64 19.33
N SER A 17 -4.99 -4.90 19.50
CA SER A 17 -5.70 -5.99 18.81
C SER A 17 -5.66 -5.87 17.29
N LYS A 18 -5.53 -4.65 16.77
CA LYS A 18 -5.39 -4.35 15.34
C LYS A 18 -3.95 -4.44 14.82
N PHE A 19 -2.97 -4.71 15.69
CA PHE A 19 -1.57 -4.89 15.30
C PHE A 19 -1.37 -6.25 14.61
N SER A 20 -1.57 -6.28 13.29
CA SER A 20 -1.59 -7.52 12.51
C SER A 20 -0.34 -8.38 12.72
N THR A 21 -0.50 -9.70 12.68
CA THR A 21 0.62 -10.65 12.74
C THR A 21 1.67 -10.38 11.66
N LYS A 22 1.25 -9.88 10.48
CA LYS A 22 2.16 -9.51 9.39
C LYS A 22 3.19 -8.46 9.82
N LEU A 23 2.79 -7.45 10.60
CA LEU A 23 3.70 -6.44 11.15
C LEU A 23 4.65 -7.03 12.21
N GLN A 24 4.18 -8.00 13.00
CA GLN A 24 4.98 -8.65 14.03
C GLN A 24 6.11 -9.52 13.47
N LEU A 25 5.97 -9.98 12.22
CA LEU A 25 6.99 -10.77 11.51
C LEU A 25 8.16 -9.93 10.99
N ILE A 26 8.00 -8.60 10.92
CA ILE A 26 9.03 -7.69 10.37
C ILE A 26 10.17 -7.49 11.39
N LYS A 27 11.41 -7.49 10.89
CA LYS A 27 12.63 -7.23 11.67
C LYS A 27 13.35 -5.97 11.14
N PRO A 28 13.87 -5.08 12.02
CA PRO A 28 13.77 -5.12 13.48
C PRO A 28 12.31 -4.95 13.95
N LYS A 29 12.03 -5.42 15.18
CA LYS A 29 10.67 -5.47 15.70
C LYS A 29 10.02 -4.08 15.66
N ILE A 30 8.91 -3.95 14.93
CA ILE A 30 8.13 -2.72 14.87
C ILE A 30 7.40 -2.56 16.20
N LYS A 31 7.65 -1.43 16.89
CA LYS A 31 6.97 -1.09 18.15
C LYS A 31 5.68 -0.32 17.94
N GLN A 32 5.63 0.50 16.88
CA GLN A 32 4.55 1.43 16.61
C GLN A 32 4.58 1.83 15.14
N ILE A 33 3.41 2.10 14.56
CA ILE A 33 3.25 2.77 13.27
C ILE A 33 2.24 3.91 13.39
N GLN A 34 2.37 4.89 12.50
CA GLN A 34 1.34 5.91 12.26
C GLN A 34 0.69 5.63 10.91
N TYR A 35 -0.61 5.90 10.81
CA TYR A 35 -1.36 5.66 9.57
C TYR A 35 -2.51 6.63 9.40
N ILE A 36 -2.94 6.77 8.15
CA ILE A 36 -4.16 7.45 7.73
C ILE A 36 -4.95 6.45 6.89
N GLY A 37 -6.26 6.33 7.13
CA GLY A 37 -7.15 5.45 6.37
C GLY A 37 -7.52 4.15 7.11
N ASP A 38 -7.86 3.10 6.35
CA ASP A 38 -8.41 1.86 6.92
C ASP A 38 -7.32 0.85 7.28
N ILE A 39 -7.06 0.69 8.59
CA ILE A 39 -6.09 -0.28 9.10
C ILE A 39 -6.51 -1.74 8.88
N ASN A 40 -7.81 -2.00 8.64
CA ASN A 40 -8.30 -3.37 8.43
C ASN A 40 -7.78 -3.99 7.12
N LEU A 41 -7.27 -3.17 6.19
CA LEU A 41 -6.62 -3.64 4.97
C LEU A 41 -5.41 -4.55 5.26
N LEU A 42 -4.74 -4.38 6.41
CA LEU A 42 -3.62 -5.23 6.83
C LEU A 42 -4.02 -6.69 7.09
N PHE A 43 -5.31 -6.97 7.28
CA PHE A 43 -5.83 -8.31 7.55
C PHE A 43 -6.26 -9.05 6.27
N GLN A 44 -6.33 -8.38 5.13
CA GLN A 44 -6.63 -9.00 3.84
C GLN A 44 -5.40 -9.73 3.26
N PRO A 45 -5.56 -10.52 2.19
CA PRO A 45 -4.46 -10.93 1.33
C PRO A 45 -3.81 -9.69 0.69
N ILE A 46 -2.48 -9.58 0.80
CA ILE A 46 -1.73 -8.40 0.35
C ILE A 46 -0.76 -8.81 -0.77
N LEU A 47 -0.78 -8.07 -1.87
CA LEU A 47 0.18 -8.17 -2.96
C LEU A 47 1.16 -6.99 -2.91
N GLY A 48 2.41 -7.27 -2.57
CA GLY A 48 3.50 -6.29 -2.63
C GLY A 48 3.97 -6.07 -4.06
N ILE A 49 3.98 -4.81 -4.51
CA ILE A 49 4.47 -4.42 -5.83
C ILE A 49 5.57 -3.38 -5.63
N VAL A 50 6.77 -3.68 -6.10
CA VAL A 50 7.93 -2.80 -6.05
C VAL A 50 8.58 -2.78 -7.43
N GLY A 51 9.24 -1.67 -7.78
CA GLY A 51 9.99 -1.59 -9.01
C GLY A 51 10.81 -0.31 -9.17
N PRO A 52 11.48 -0.14 -10.32
CA PRO A 52 12.35 1.00 -10.55
C PRO A 52 11.58 2.32 -10.65
N ARG A 53 12.24 3.42 -10.23
CA ARG A 53 11.71 4.79 -10.37
C ARG A 53 11.56 5.24 -11.82
N LYS A 54 12.40 4.71 -12.70
CA LYS A 54 12.28 4.86 -14.16
C LYS A 54 11.78 3.54 -14.72
N SER A 55 10.47 3.44 -14.91
CA SER A 55 9.86 2.26 -15.52
C SER A 55 10.16 2.21 -17.02
N THR A 56 10.26 0.99 -17.55
CA THR A 56 10.26 0.75 -18.99
C THR A 56 8.82 0.57 -19.47
N ASP A 57 8.56 0.81 -20.76
CA ASP A 57 7.24 0.56 -21.36
C ASP A 57 6.77 -0.88 -21.13
N TYR A 58 7.70 -1.85 -21.17
CA TYR A 58 7.40 -3.23 -20.85
C TYR A 58 6.91 -3.39 -19.41
N GLY A 59 7.59 -2.78 -18.44
CA GLY A 59 7.17 -2.82 -17.03
C GLY A 59 5.77 -2.23 -16.83
N VAL A 60 5.47 -1.13 -17.51
CA VAL A 60 4.13 -0.51 -17.51
C VAL A 60 3.09 -1.49 -18.06
N GLN A 61 3.34 -2.07 -19.24
CA GLN A 61 2.42 -3.04 -19.86
C GLN A 61 2.17 -4.27 -19.00
N VAL A 62 3.21 -4.80 -18.34
CA VAL A 62 3.08 -5.92 -17.41
C VAL A 62 2.17 -5.55 -16.25
N LEU A 63 2.34 -4.36 -15.67
CA LEU A 63 1.48 -3.91 -14.57
C LEU A 63 0.03 -3.77 -15.00
N HIS A 64 -0.25 -3.18 -16.16
CA HIS A 64 -1.62 -3.14 -16.71
C HIS A 64 -2.24 -4.53 -16.85
N LYS A 65 -1.51 -5.49 -17.45
CA LYS A 65 -1.98 -6.86 -17.62
C LYS A 65 -2.21 -7.58 -16.28
N LEU A 66 -1.35 -7.31 -15.29
CA LEU A 66 -1.50 -7.83 -13.95
C LEU A 66 -2.79 -7.32 -13.30
N PHE A 67 -3.03 -6.01 -13.35
CA PHE A 67 -4.19 -5.38 -12.72
C PHE A 67 -5.52 -5.78 -13.37
N GLU A 68 -5.54 -5.97 -14.68
CA GLU A 68 -6.71 -6.52 -15.39
C GLU A 68 -7.14 -7.89 -14.87
N LYS A 69 -6.18 -8.72 -14.45
CA LYS A 69 -6.46 -10.02 -13.82
C LYS A 69 -6.70 -9.89 -12.33
N ALA A 70 -5.96 -9.02 -11.65
CA ALA A 70 -6.03 -8.84 -10.20
C ALA A 70 -7.43 -8.38 -9.73
N LYS A 71 -8.16 -7.60 -10.55
CA LYS A 71 -9.47 -7.05 -10.18
C LYS A 71 -10.54 -8.10 -9.85
N SER A 72 -10.39 -9.35 -10.30
CA SER A 72 -11.32 -10.43 -9.97
C SER A 72 -11.03 -11.10 -8.61
N TYR A 73 -9.96 -10.70 -7.92
CA TYR A 73 -9.54 -11.26 -6.64
C TYR A 73 -9.79 -10.27 -5.51
N ARG A 74 -10.18 -10.80 -4.35
CA ARG A 74 -10.29 -10.02 -3.11
C ARG A 74 -8.90 -9.88 -2.47
N MET A 75 -8.17 -8.84 -2.87
CA MET A 75 -6.84 -8.52 -2.35
C MET A 75 -6.65 -7.02 -2.14
N VAL A 76 -5.54 -6.68 -1.49
CA VAL A 76 -5.04 -5.32 -1.29
C VAL A 76 -3.65 -5.23 -1.91
N THR A 77 -3.31 -4.13 -2.56
CA THR A 77 -1.93 -3.87 -3.02
C THR A 77 -1.15 -3.08 -1.99
N ILE A 78 0.17 -3.26 -1.91
CA ILE A 78 1.05 -2.45 -1.06
C ILE A 78 2.30 -2.02 -1.83
N SER A 79 2.70 -0.75 -1.70
CA SER A 79 3.87 -0.18 -2.37
C SER A 79 4.42 1.06 -1.64
N GLY A 80 5.55 1.61 -2.08
CA GLY A 80 6.33 2.63 -1.37
C GLY A 80 6.05 4.09 -1.77
N MET A 81 5.01 4.35 -2.58
CA MET A 81 4.63 5.71 -3.04
C MET A 81 5.72 6.47 -3.83
N ALA A 82 6.78 5.81 -4.29
CA ALA A 82 7.78 6.43 -5.15
C ALA A 82 7.27 6.66 -6.58
N GLU A 83 7.91 7.56 -7.33
CA GLU A 83 7.69 7.67 -8.77
C GLU A 83 8.00 6.34 -9.48
N GLY A 84 7.38 6.11 -10.64
CA GLY A 84 7.58 4.90 -11.45
C GLY A 84 6.58 3.79 -11.09
N ILE A 85 7.08 2.58 -10.84
CA ILE A 85 6.23 1.39 -10.63
C ILE A 85 5.33 1.52 -9.40
N ASP A 86 5.81 2.12 -8.31
CA ASP A 86 5.03 2.29 -7.09
C ASP A 86 3.83 3.22 -7.32
N GLN A 87 4.06 4.37 -7.96
CA GLN A 87 2.99 5.28 -8.37
C GLN A 87 1.99 4.61 -9.33
N LEU A 88 2.49 3.86 -10.32
CA LEU A 88 1.61 3.15 -11.26
C LEU A 88 0.78 2.07 -10.54
N CYS A 89 1.36 1.36 -9.57
CA CYS A 89 0.64 0.39 -8.74
C CYS A 89 -0.55 1.05 -8.03
N HIS A 90 -0.34 2.18 -7.35
CA HIS A 90 -1.41 2.89 -6.65
C HIS A 90 -2.48 3.41 -7.62
N ASN A 91 -2.07 4.01 -8.74
CA ASN A 91 -2.99 4.52 -9.76
C ASN A 91 -3.88 3.40 -10.35
N LEU A 92 -3.28 2.27 -10.72
CA LEU A 92 -4.02 1.12 -11.24
C LEU A 92 -4.92 0.50 -10.16
N SER A 93 -4.46 0.45 -8.91
CA SER A 93 -5.29 -0.04 -7.81
C SER A 93 -6.57 0.77 -7.68
N ILE A 94 -6.46 2.10 -7.70
CA ILE A 94 -7.61 3.02 -7.65
C ILE A 94 -8.51 2.82 -8.88
N GLN A 95 -7.93 2.81 -10.09
CA GLN A 95 -8.68 2.62 -11.34
C GLN A 95 -9.48 1.30 -11.34
N HIS A 96 -8.89 0.22 -10.83
CA HIS A 96 -9.49 -1.10 -10.77
C HIS A 96 -10.30 -1.36 -9.49
N LYS A 97 -10.47 -0.35 -8.62
CA LYS A 97 -11.17 -0.46 -7.33
C LYS A 97 -10.59 -1.53 -6.40
N ILE A 98 -9.29 -1.74 -6.48
CA ILE A 98 -8.53 -2.59 -5.57
C ILE A 98 -8.00 -1.68 -4.45
N PRO A 99 -8.26 -1.97 -3.16
CA PRO A 99 -7.70 -1.19 -2.07
C PRO A 99 -6.17 -1.23 -2.09
N THR A 100 -5.52 -0.13 -1.71
CA THR A 100 -4.06 0.00 -1.76
C THR A 100 -3.50 0.65 -0.50
N ILE A 101 -2.33 0.20 -0.07
CA ILE A 101 -1.59 0.72 1.07
C ILE A 101 -0.28 1.34 0.57
N ALA A 102 -0.06 2.62 0.87
CA ALA A 102 1.22 3.28 0.68
C ALA A 102 2.05 3.20 1.96
N VAL A 103 3.29 2.73 1.87
CA VAL A 103 4.26 2.76 2.98
C VAL A 103 5.22 3.92 2.71
N LEU A 104 5.15 4.94 3.57
CA LEU A 104 6.02 6.11 3.47
C LEU A 104 7.36 5.83 4.18
N GLY A 105 8.44 6.33 3.61
CA GLY A 105 9.81 6.19 4.13
C GLY A 105 10.49 7.53 4.36
#